data_AF-A0A7S2D6Z9-F1
#
_entry.id   AF-A0A7S2D6Z9-F1
#
_cell.length_a   1.000
_cell.length_b   1.000
_cell.length_c   1.000
_cell.angle_alpha   90.00
_cell.angle_beta   90.00
_cell.angle_gamma   90.00
#
_symmetry.space_group_name_H-M   'P 1'
#
loop_
_entity.id
_entity.type
_entity.pdbx_description
1 polymer ?
#
loop_
_entity_poly.entity_id
_entity_poly.type
_entity_poly.pdbx_seq_one_letter_code
_entity_poly.pdbx_strand_id
1 'polypeptide(L)'
;GRIDLQSGPFIASYTMSPAVYMLEPNGSVMPTRPILSSSSSPAAARFEISPPLPGGLVFDTATGVVAGEARQESLPMEYTIVPYDAEGIAGNRFPLTVAVFPPAPSIVGYTRPIMN
;
A
#
# COMPACT_ATOMS: atom_id res chain seq x y z
N GLY A 1 35.93 -1.35 -18.49
CA GLY A 1 34.91 -2.35 -18.15
C GLY A 1 33.88 -1.67 -17.30
N ARG A 2 32.62 -1.61 -17.74
CA ARG A 2 31.55 -1.12 -16.87
C ARG A 2 31.30 -2.21 -15.85
N ILE A 3 31.46 -1.84 -14.58
CA ILE A 3 30.96 -2.63 -13.46
C ILE A 3 29.47 -2.34 -13.51
N ASP A 4 28.72 -3.12 -14.27
CA ASP A 4 27.27 -3.15 -14.11
C ASP A 4 27.04 -3.73 -12.72
N LEU A 5 27.03 -2.84 -11.71
CA LEU A 5 26.43 -3.15 -10.42
C LEU A 5 25.06 -3.70 -10.79
N GLN A 6 24.80 -5.00 -10.53
CA GLN A 6 23.46 -5.56 -10.68
C GLN A 6 22.52 -4.65 -9.91
N SER A 7 21.85 -3.74 -10.61
CA SER A 7 20.88 -2.84 -10.02
C SER A 7 19.67 -3.70 -9.75
N GLY A 8 19.33 -3.91 -8.48
CA GLY A 8 18.18 -4.69 -8.08
C GLY A 8 16.86 -4.15 -8.65
N PRO A 9 15.72 -4.77 -8.32
CA PRO A 9 14.44 -4.42 -8.91
C PRO A 9 14.08 -2.95 -8.67
N PHE A 10 13.45 -2.30 -9.65
CA PHE A 10 13.07 -0.90 -9.52
C PHE A 10 11.55 -0.75 -9.49
N ILE A 11 10.99 -0.27 -8.38
CA ILE A 11 9.63 0.20 -8.25
C ILE A 11 9.55 1.60 -8.86
N ALA A 12 8.81 1.72 -9.97
CA ALA A 12 8.49 2.97 -10.63
C ALA A 12 7.47 3.79 -9.85
N SER A 13 6.40 3.13 -9.41
CA SER A 13 5.28 3.75 -8.70
C SER A 13 4.42 2.70 -8.02
N TYR A 14 3.38 3.13 -7.32
CA TYR A 14 2.29 2.27 -6.83
C TYR A 14 0.98 2.66 -7.50
N THR A 15 0.04 1.73 -7.60
CA THR A 15 -1.30 2.01 -8.13
C THR A 15 -2.07 3.06 -7.32
N MET A 16 -1.74 3.22 -6.03
CA MET A 16 -2.19 4.33 -5.18
C MET A 16 -1.02 4.88 -4.36
N SER A 17 -0.62 6.13 -4.62
CA SER A 17 0.35 6.88 -3.83
C SER A 17 -0.07 8.37 -3.75
N PRO A 18 -0.52 8.88 -2.59
CA PRO A 18 -0.69 8.19 -1.32
C PRO A 18 -1.81 7.14 -1.35
N ALA A 19 -1.65 6.06 -0.58
CA ALA A 19 -2.68 5.06 -0.36
C ALA A 19 -3.59 5.51 0.79
N VAL A 20 -4.85 5.82 0.50
CA VAL A 20 -5.83 6.24 1.48
C VAL A 20 -6.89 5.14 1.60
N TYR A 21 -7.02 4.60 2.80
CA TYR A 21 -7.97 3.56 3.14
C TYR A 21 -9.05 4.11 4.07
N MET A 22 -10.27 3.64 3.89
CA MET A 22 -11.38 3.95 4.79
C MET A 22 -11.69 2.73 5.65
N LEU A 23 -11.95 2.96 6.95
CA LEU A 23 -12.50 1.97 7.85
C LEU A 23 -13.96 1.76 7.48
N GLU A 24 -14.23 0.80 6.62
CA GLU A 24 -15.60 0.41 6.30
C GLU A 24 -15.96 -0.85 7.10
N PRO A 25 -17.15 -0.93 7.73
CA PRO A 25 -17.65 -2.17 8.27
C PRO A 25 -17.90 -3.14 7.10
N ASN A 26 -16.99 -4.11 6.93
CA ASN A 26 -16.93 -5.09 5.82
C ASN A 26 -16.40 -4.56 4.46
N GLY A 27 -15.75 -3.39 4.42
CA GLY A 27 -15.15 -2.91 3.17
C GLY A 27 -13.74 -3.44 3.02
N SER A 28 -13.51 -4.21 1.95
CA SER A 28 -12.16 -4.54 1.50
C SER A 28 -11.47 -3.25 1.05
N VAL A 29 -10.25 -3.03 1.49
CA VAL A 29 -9.45 -1.94 0.95
C VAL A 29 -9.12 -2.21 -0.51
N MET A 30 -9.10 -1.16 -1.33
CA MET A 30 -8.61 -1.29 -2.70
C MET A 30 -7.16 -1.77 -2.67
N PRO A 31 -6.83 -2.93 -3.27
CA PRO A 31 -5.48 -3.45 -3.20
C PRO A 31 -4.53 -2.53 -3.95
N THR A 32 -3.47 -2.06 -3.28
CA THR A 32 -2.42 -1.28 -3.94
C THR A 32 -1.25 -2.17 -4.30
N ARG A 33 -0.74 -2.04 -5.54
CA ARG A 33 0.29 -2.92 -6.10
C ARG A 33 1.49 -2.10 -6.59
N PRO A 34 2.71 -2.62 -6.50
CA PRO A 34 3.88 -1.98 -7.08
C PRO A 34 3.83 -2.08 -8.61
N ILE A 35 4.24 -1.00 -9.27
CA ILE A 35 4.51 -0.94 -10.70
C ILE A 35 6.04 -0.96 -10.83
N LEU A 36 6.58 -2.03 -11.40
CA LEU A 36 8.02 -2.19 -11.61
C LEU A 36 8.44 -1.60 -12.96
N SER A 37 9.58 -0.90 -12.98
CA SER A 37 10.25 -0.52 -14.22
C SER A 37 10.93 -1.74 -14.83
N SER A 38 10.36 -2.29 -15.90
CA SER A 38 10.89 -3.46 -16.60
C SER A 38 11.98 -3.13 -17.64
N SER A 39 12.32 -1.85 -17.84
CA SER A 39 13.22 -1.42 -18.92
C SER A 39 14.70 -1.67 -18.66
N SER A 40 15.12 -1.87 -17.40
CA SER A 40 16.53 -2.10 -17.07
C SER A 40 16.76 -2.74 -15.70
N SER A 41 15.76 -3.38 -15.09
CA SER A 41 15.86 -3.94 -13.74
C SER A 41 15.40 -5.41 -13.70
N PRO A 42 16.02 -6.26 -12.87
CA PRO A 42 15.59 -7.64 -12.67
C PRO A 42 14.18 -7.69 -12.06
N ALA A 43 13.48 -8.79 -12.27
CA ALA A 43 12.16 -9.00 -11.69
C ALA A 43 12.25 -9.09 -10.16
N ALA A 44 11.34 -8.43 -9.45
CA ALA A 44 11.22 -8.58 -8.01
C ALA A 44 10.62 -9.95 -7.68
N ALA A 45 11.30 -10.70 -6.81
CA ALA A 45 10.87 -12.01 -6.32
C ALA A 45 10.28 -11.91 -4.90
N ARG A 46 10.71 -10.92 -4.12
CA ARG A 46 10.17 -10.63 -2.78
C ARG A 46 10.13 -9.13 -2.52
N PHE A 47 9.32 -8.72 -1.57
CA PHE A 47 9.19 -7.35 -1.12
C PHE A 47 9.15 -7.30 0.40
N GLU A 48 9.66 -6.22 0.96
CA GLU A 48 9.58 -5.91 2.39
C GLU A 48 8.99 -4.53 2.60
N ILE A 49 8.25 -4.36 3.68
CA ILE A 49 7.65 -3.08 4.10
C ILE A 49 8.05 -2.77 5.54
N SER A 50 8.37 -1.51 5.83
CA SER A 50 8.66 -1.03 7.18
C SER A 50 8.20 0.43 7.35
N PRO A 51 7.50 0.79 8.45
CA PRO A 51 7.07 -0.04 9.59
C PRO A 51 5.95 -1.07 9.25
N PRO A 52 5.53 -1.97 10.16
CA PRO A 52 4.39 -2.85 9.92
C PRO A 52 3.10 -2.05 9.74
N LEU A 53 2.23 -2.53 8.84
CA LEU A 53 0.95 -1.89 8.54
C LEU A 53 -0.02 -1.93 9.75
N PRO A 54 -0.95 -0.96 9.85
CA PRO A 54 -1.96 -0.93 10.90
C PRO A 54 -2.89 -2.16 10.81
N GLY A 55 -3.51 -2.48 11.94
CA GLY A 55 -4.29 -3.71 12.10
C GLY A 55 -5.33 -3.92 10.98
N GLY A 56 -5.29 -5.12 10.39
CA GLY A 56 -6.23 -5.58 9.38
C GLY A 56 -5.80 -5.36 7.92
N LEU A 57 -4.78 -4.52 7.69
CA LEU A 57 -4.06 -4.50 6.43
C LEU A 57 -3.03 -5.64 6.38
N VAL A 58 -2.88 -6.25 5.22
CA VAL A 58 -1.96 -7.34 4.92
C VAL A 58 -1.07 -6.91 3.76
N PHE A 59 0.23 -7.07 3.94
CA PHE A 59 1.22 -6.91 2.88
C PHE A 59 1.64 -8.29 2.37
N ASP A 60 1.40 -8.53 1.08
CA ASP A 60 1.86 -9.72 0.40
C ASP A 60 3.33 -9.53 0.00
N THR A 61 4.24 -10.21 0.69
CA THR A 61 5.69 -10.11 0.47
C THR A 61 6.15 -10.74 -0.84
N ALA A 62 5.32 -11.55 -1.51
CA ALA A 62 5.69 -12.13 -2.81
C ALA A 62 5.39 -11.16 -3.96
N THR A 63 4.34 -10.34 -3.82
CA THR A 63 3.82 -9.48 -4.89
C THR A 63 3.91 -7.98 -4.59
N GLY A 64 4.22 -7.60 -3.34
CA GLY A 64 4.25 -6.22 -2.85
C GLY A 64 2.86 -5.61 -2.70
N VAL A 65 1.80 -6.41 -2.77
CA VAL A 65 0.41 -5.92 -2.73
C VAL A 65 0.00 -5.64 -1.29
N VAL A 66 -0.51 -4.44 -1.03
CA VAL A 66 -1.19 -4.11 0.22
C VAL A 66 -2.69 -4.28 0.01
N ALA A 67 -3.31 -5.19 0.77
CA ALA A 67 -4.74 -5.48 0.71
C ALA A 67 -5.29 -5.80 2.11
N GLY A 68 -6.58 -6.11 2.23
CA GLY A 68 -7.19 -6.56 3.49
C GLY A 68 -8.38 -5.70 3.92
N GLU A 69 -8.63 -5.68 5.22
CA GLU A 69 -9.72 -4.93 5.84
C GLU A 69 -9.10 -4.03 6.90
N ALA A 70 -9.02 -2.72 6.66
CA ALA A 70 -8.51 -1.82 7.66
C ALA A 70 -9.41 -1.90 8.92
N ARG A 71 -8.83 -2.22 10.09
CA ARG A 71 -9.55 -2.33 11.38
C ARG A 71 -9.07 -1.33 12.40
N GLN A 72 -7.95 -0.66 12.14
CA GLN A 72 -7.35 0.31 13.03
C GLN A 72 -7.10 1.62 12.29
N GLU A 73 -7.58 2.71 12.86
CA GLU A 73 -7.28 4.07 12.40
C GLU A 73 -5.78 4.33 12.44
N SER A 74 -5.27 5.01 11.42
CA SER A 74 -3.87 5.39 11.32
C SER A 74 -3.78 6.73 10.65
N LEU A 75 -3.05 7.64 11.28
CA LEU A 75 -2.63 8.87 10.63
C LEU A 75 -1.79 8.54 9.38
N PRO A 76 -1.68 9.47 8.42
CA PRO A 76 -0.80 9.30 7.27
C PRO A 76 0.64 9.04 7.74
N MET A 77 1.12 7.82 7.53
CA MET A 77 2.49 7.41 7.84
C MET A 77 3.20 6.99 6.56
N GLU A 78 4.50 7.26 6.49
CA GLU A 78 5.35 6.84 5.38
C GLU A 78 5.91 5.44 5.63
N TYR A 79 5.63 4.54 4.69
CA TYR A 79 6.11 3.17 4.68
C TYR A 79 7.18 3.03 3.61
N THR A 80 8.32 2.47 3.96
CA THR A 80 9.37 2.17 3.00
C THR A 80 9.18 0.76 2.47
N ILE A 81 9.02 0.63 1.15
CA ILE A 81 8.94 -0.66 0.48
C ILE A 81 10.23 -0.92 -0.29
N VAL A 82 10.79 -2.11 -0.10
CA VAL A 82 12.04 -2.55 -0.73
C VAL A 82 11.77 -3.84 -1.49
N PRO A 83 11.91 -3.86 -2.82
CA PRO A 83 11.87 -5.09 -3.58
C PRO A 83 13.24 -5.78 -3.52
N TYR A 84 13.25 -7.09 -3.65
CA TYR A 84 14.46 -7.87 -3.85
C TYR A 84 14.26 -8.85 -5.01
N ASP A 85 15.31 -9.12 -5.74
CA ASP A 85 15.30 -10.14 -6.78
C ASP A 85 15.42 -11.57 -6.20
N ALA A 86 15.45 -12.56 -7.09
CA ALA A 86 15.59 -13.97 -6.72
C ALA A 86 16.95 -14.29 -6.09
N GLU A 87 17.97 -13.47 -6.35
CA GLU A 87 19.33 -13.58 -5.80
C GLU A 87 19.45 -12.89 -4.43
N GLY A 88 18.40 -12.17 -4.00
CA GLY A 88 18.34 -11.44 -2.73
C GLY A 88 18.95 -10.04 -2.79
N ILE A 89 19.24 -9.51 -3.99
CA ILE A 89 19.73 -8.15 -4.18
C ILE A 89 18.59 -7.16 -3.96
N ALA A 90 18.82 -6.22 -3.05
CA ALA A 90 17.88 -5.15 -2.76
C ALA A 90 17.81 -4.16 -3.93
N GLY A 91 16.59 -3.76 -4.26
CA GLY A 91 16.30 -2.74 -5.24
C GLY A 91 16.20 -1.34 -4.65
N ASN A 92 15.43 -0.47 -5.32
CA ASN A 92 15.18 0.88 -4.82
C ASN A 92 14.21 0.90 -3.63
N ARG A 93 14.37 1.89 -2.74
CA ARG A 93 13.44 2.14 -1.65
C ARG A 93 12.32 3.05 -2.16
N PHE A 94 11.09 2.58 -2.09
CA PHE A 94 9.92 3.36 -2.48
C PHE A 94 9.16 3.84 -1.23
N PRO A 95 9.02 5.16 -1.02
CA PRO A 95 8.18 5.69 0.05
C PRO A 95 6.70 5.63 -0.36
N LEU A 96 5.91 4.87 0.38
CA LEU A 96 4.46 4.78 0.24
C LEU A 96 3.79 5.39 1.46
N THR A 97 3.08 6.50 1.29
CA THR A 97 2.25 7.05 2.37
C THR A 97 0.95 6.26 2.48
N VAL A 98 0.68 5.68 3.65
CA VAL A 98 -0.58 4.98 3.94
C VAL A 98 -1.31 5.70 5.06
N ALA A 99 -2.59 6.00 4.85
CA ALA A 99 -3.48 6.59 5.84
C ALA A 99 -4.78 5.77 5.95
N VAL A 100 -5.29 5.61 7.17
CA VAL A 100 -6.55 4.92 7.45
C VAL A 100 -7.48 5.87 8.20
N PHE A 101 -8.56 6.30 7.54
CA PHE A 101 -9.55 7.21 8.11
C PHE A 101 -10.84 6.49 8.55
N PRO A 102 -11.55 6.99 9.58
CA PRO A 102 -12.89 6.50 9.91
C PRO A 102 -13.87 6.62 8.75
N PRO A 103 -14.95 5.83 8.74
CA PRO A 103 -16.03 6.03 7.79
C PRO A 103 -16.68 7.40 8.06
N ALA A 104 -17.18 8.05 7.00
CA ALA A 104 -17.96 9.26 7.17
C ALA A 104 -19.22 8.95 8.01
N PRO A 105 -19.64 9.85 8.93
CA PRO A 105 -20.85 9.65 9.70
C PRO A 105 -22.06 9.57 8.77
N SER A 106 -22.84 8.49 8.85
CA SER A 106 -24.11 8.37 8.16
C SER A 106 -25.14 9.29 8.83
N ILE A 107 -25.63 10.31 8.11
CA ILE A 107 -26.77 11.12 8.58
C ILE A 107 -28.04 10.28 8.44
N VAL A 108 -28.49 9.69 9.54
CA VAL A 108 -29.85 9.15 9.69
C VAL A 108 -30.67 10.19 10.45
N GLY A 109 -31.58 10.87 9.76
CA GLY A 109 -32.59 11.70 10.43
C GLY A 109 -32.87 13.07 9.81
N TYR A 110 -33.52 13.08 8.65
CA TYR A 110 -34.47 14.15 8.34
C TYR A 110 -35.85 13.52 8.09
N THR A 111 -36.43 12.91 9.13
CA THR A 111 -37.89 12.79 9.13
C THR A 111 -38.41 14.20 9.39
N ARG A 112 -38.80 14.91 8.33
CA ARG A 112 -39.49 16.19 8.47
C ARG A 112 -40.67 15.93 9.42
N PRO A 113 -40.81 16.63 10.55
CA PRO A 113 -42.03 16.52 11.33
C PRO A 113 -43.17 16.99 10.41
N ILE A 114 -44.06 16.07 10.05
CA ILE A 114 -45.36 16.43 9.51
C ILE A 114 -46.10 17.14 10.63
N MET A 115 -46.10 18.47 10.64
CA MET A 115 -47.10 19.21 11.42
C MET A 115 -48.44 18.95 10.75
N ASN A 116 -49.33 18.28 11.47
CA ASN A 116 -50.73 18.09 11.11
C ASN A 116 -51.60 18.71 12.21
#